data_AF-A0A4R3KBC9-F1
#
_entry.id   AF-A0A4R3KBC9-F1
#
_cell.length_a   1.000
_cell.length_b   1.000
_cell.length_c   1.000
_cell.angle_alpha   90.00
_cell.angle_beta   90.00
_cell.angle_gamma   90.00
#
_symmetry.space_group_name_H-M   'P 1'
#
loop_
_entity.id
_entity.type
_entity.pdbx_description
1 polymer ?
#
loop_
_entity_poly.entity_id
_entity_poly.type
_entity_poly.pdbx_seq_one_letter_code
_entity_poly.pdbx_strand_id
1 'polypeptide(L)'
;MKKIFSYNADINKNAYMNWRTNNHEPIHNMNVIAEGYFESAILLAECCLKDNSDKKADGIIFPMLFSINHGIELYEKSICWSLNILLGNNSSFKENHDIRGIWLTTKQKIKKFGFGIGHEESEFNNMIMNLESYLDELSKTIMGDDINKAYYNIDFSRYPMNNHKEYHFYLKTYENVVVDLENFVLVFKDIKDCLSCLSGYYYGLVFESWQTND
;
A
#
# COMPACT_ATOMS: atom_id res chain seq x y z
N MET A 1 -7.76 3.17 -35.30
CA MET A 1 -8.05 2.77 -33.91
C MET A 1 -8.21 4.02 -33.06
N LYS A 2 -9.23 4.09 -32.19
CA LYS A 2 -9.43 5.25 -31.29
C LYS A 2 -8.31 5.24 -30.21
N LYS A 3 -7.83 6.42 -29.81
CA LYS A 3 -6.80 6.53 -28.75
C LYS A 3 -7.37 6.10 -27.40
N ILE A 4 -6.57 5.46 -26.54
CA ILE A 4 -7.00 5.09 -25.18
C ILE A 4 -7.35 6.34 -24.35
N PHE A 5 -6.49 7.36 -24.37
CA PHE A 5 -6.74 8.66 -23.73
C PHE A 5 -7.64 9.54 -24.61
N SER A 6 -8.88 9.12 -24.83
CA SER A 6 -9.87 9.93 -25.52
C SER A 6 -11.25 9.77 -24.92
N TYR A 7 -12.04 10.83 -24.99
CA TYR A 7 -13.36 10.89 -24.36
C TYR A 7 -14.37 9.95 -25.03
N ASN A 8 -15.13 9.21 -24.23
CA ASN A 8 -16.32 8.49 -24.65
C ASN A 8 -17.55 9.41 -24.52
N ALA A 9 -18.39 9.47 -25.55
CA ALA A 9 -19.59 10.30 -25.53
C ALA A 9 -20.59 9.87 -24.43
N ASP A 10 -20.57 8.59 -24.06
CA ASP A 10 -21.28 8.09 -22.89
C ASP A 10 -20.42 8.34 -21.64
N ILE A 11 -20.87 9.27 -20.78
CA ILE A 11 -20.11 9.72 -19.61
C ILE A 11 -19.80 8.57 -18.64
N ASN A 12 -20.69 7.58 -18.56
CA ASN A 12 -20.58 6.42 -17.66
C ASN A 12 -19.54 5.40 -18.14
N LYS A 13 -19.02 5.58 -19.36
CA LYS A 13 -17.94 4.76 -19.94
C LYS A 13 -16.59 5.47 -19.89
N ASN A 14 -16.49 6.59 -19.19
CA ASN A 14 -15.23 7.28 -18.93
C ASN A 14 -14.74 7.00 -17.50
N ALA A 15 -13.42 6.85 -17.36
CA ALA A 15 -12.72 6.99 -16.08
C ALA A 15 -11.87 8.26 -16.15
N TYR A 16 -11.92 9.07 -15.10
CA TYR A 16 -11.27 10.38 -15.07
C TYR A 16 -10.07 10.34 -14.12
N MET A 17 -8.86 10.32 -14.69
CA MET A 17 -7.62 10.19 -13.90
C MET A 17 -7.41 11.31 -12.89
N ASN A 18 -7.92 12.51 -13.17
CA ASN A 18 -7.74 13.70 -12.35
C ASN A 18 -8.99 14.13 -11.56
N TRP A 19 -10.05 13.32 -11.53
CA TRP A 19 -11.30 13.72 -10.86
C TRP A 19 -11.20 13.72 -9.34
N ARG A 20 -10.35 12.85 -8.79
CA ARG A 20 -10.11 12.72 -7.35
C ARG A 20 -8.73 13.24 -6.93
N THR A 21 -7.98 13.91 -7.81
CA THR A 21 -6.61 14.38 -7.52
C THR A 21 -6.44 15.84 -7.89
N ASN A 22 -5.58 16.57 -7.17
CA ASN A 22 -5.34 17.99 -7.33
C ASN A 22 -3.83 18.30 -7.34
N ASN A 23 -3.36 19.14 -8.26
CA ASN A 23 -1.93 19.49 -8.37
C ASN A 23 -1.38 20.24 -7.15
N HIS A 24 -2.24 20.76 -6.27
CA HIS A 24 -1.83 21.44 -5.03
C HIS A 24 -1.88 20.56 -3.77
N GLU A 25 -2.37 19.33 -3.88
CA GLU A 25 -2.57 18.44 -2.72
C GLU A 25 -1.83 17.10 -2.91
N PRO A 26 -0.48 17.10 -2.91
CA PRO A 26 0.29 15.91 -3.24
C PRO A 26 0.08 14.75 -2.25
N ILE A 27 -0.11 15.04 -0.95
CA ILE A 27 -0.42 14.02 0.07
C ILE A 27 -1.79 13.38 -0.20
N HIS A 28 -2.80 14.20 -0.50
CA HIS A 28 -4.13 13.70 -0.88
C HIS A 28 -4.07 12.81 -2.12
N ASN A 29 -3.32 13.21 -3.14
CA ASN A 29 -3.16 12.41 -4.36
C ASN A 29 -2.57 11.03 -4.07
N MET A 30 -1.60 10.93 -3.16
CA MET A 30 -1.04 9.65 -2.74
C MET A 30 -2.09 8.77 -2.07
N ASN A 31 -2.91 9.33 -1.18
CA ASN A 31 -4.02 8.60 -0.53
C ASN A 31 -5.02 8.06 -1.56
N VAL A 32 -5.40 8.91 -2.53
CA VAL A 32 -6.36 8.54 -3.58
C VAL A 32 -5.85 7.42 -4.47
N ILE A 33 -4.56 7.46 -4.83
CA ILE A 33 -3.94 6.42 -5.65
C ILE A 33 -3.76 5.14 -4.83
N ALA A 34 -3.33 5.23 -3.56
CA ALA A 34 -3.20 4.09 -2.65
C ALA A 34 -4.52 3.33 -2.51
N GLU A 35 -5.61 4.06 -2.28
CA GLU A 35 -6.97 3.52 -2.19
C GLU A 35 -7.34 2.72 -3.45
N GLY A 36 -7.07 3.28 -4.63
CA GLY A 36 -7.37 2.62 -5.90
C GLY A 36 -6.59 1.31 -6.10
N TYR A 37 -5.34 1.22 -5.63
CA TYR A 37 -4.57 -0.01 -5.68
C TYR A 37 -5.15 -1.10 -4.78
N PHE A 38 -5.55 -0.76 -3.55
CA PHE A 38 -6.24 -1.70 -2.67
C PHE A 38 -7.58 -2.17 -3.24
N GLU A 39 -8.41 -1.22 -3.69
CA GLU A 39 -9.71 -1.53 -4.29
C GLU A 39 -9.57 -2.46 -5.49
N SER A 40 -8.61 -2.20 -6.38
CA SER A 40 -8.36 -3.05 -7.54
C SER A 40 -8.00 -4.48 -7.13
N ALA A 41 -7.09 -4.66 -6.17
CA ALA A 41 -6.66 -5.99 -5.74
C ALA A 41 -7.80 -6.76 -5.05
N ILE A 42 -8.55 -6.10 -4.16
CA ILE A 42 -9.67 -6.70 -3.43
C ILE A 42 -10.79 -7.10 -4.40
N LEU A 43 -11.15 -6.24 -5.37
CA LEU A 43 -12.15 -6.54 -6.38
C LEU A 43 -11.77 -7.74 -7.24
N LEU A 44 -10.51 -7.83 -7.66
CA LEU A 44 -10.00 -8.97 -8.45
C LEU A 44 -10.03 -10.27 -7.63
N ALA A 45 -9.64 -10.22 -6.35
CA ALA A 45 -9.68 -11.37 -5.47
C ALA A 45 -11.12 -11.86 -5.24
N GLU A 46 -12.06 -10.95 -4.96
CA GLU A 46 -13.49 -11.27 -4.83
C GLU A 46 -14.08 -11.83 -6.14
N CYS A 47 -13.64 -11.34 -7.31
CA CYS A 47 -14.02 -11.91 -8.59
C CYS A 47 -13.52 -13.34 -8.77
N CYS A 48 -12.29 -13.64 -8.34
CA CYS A 48 -11.76 -15.02 -8.37
C CYS A 48 -12.51 -15.93 -7.40
N LEU A 49 -12.84 -15.45 -6.19
CA LEU A 49 -13.61 -16.23 -5.22
C LEU A 49 -15.00 -16.60 -5.74
N LYS A 50 -15.63 -15.72 -6.53
CA LYS A 50 -16.92 -16.01 -7.19
C LYS A 50 -16.79 -17.11 -8.26
N ASP A 51 -15.73 -17.08 -9.05
CA ASP A 51 -15.44 -18.10 -10.06
C ASP A 51 -13.95 -18.12 -10.44
N ASN A 52 -13.29 -19.21 -10.08
CA ASN A 52 -11.92 -19.56 -10.47
C ASN A 52 -11.84 -20.94 -11.15
N SER A 53 -12.91 -21.35 -11.85
CA SER A 53 -12.96 -22.64 -12.55
C SER A 53 -11.93 -22.75 -13.68
N ASP A 54 -11.60 -21.63 -14.32
CA ASP A 54 -10.56 -21.48 -15.34
C ASP A 54 -9.15 -21.20 -14.77
N LYS A 55 -9.01 -21.16 -13.44
CA LYS A 55 -7.75 -20.85 -12.74
C LYS A 55 -7.17 -19.47 -13.05
N LYS A 56 -8.01 -18.49 -13.42
CA LYS A 56 -7.59 -17.09 -13.67
C LYS A 56 -6.77 -16.48 -12.53
N ALA A 57 -7.03 -16.89 -11.28
CA ALA A 57 -6.31 -16.44 -10.10
C ALA A 57 -4.78 -16.62 -10.22
N ASP A 58 -4.33 -17.71 -10.82
CA ASP A 58 -2.91 -18.07 -10.92
C ASP A 58 -2.12 -17.05 -11.76
N GLY A 59 -2.78 -16.41 -12.73
CA GLY A 59 -2.19 -15.35 -13.54
C GLY A 59 -2.30 -13.96 -12.90
N ILE A 60 -3.39 -13.68 -12.21
CA ILE A 60 -3.66 -12.33 -11.67
C ILE A 60 -3.17 -12.13 -10.23
N ILE A 61 -2.69 -13.17 -9.55
CA ILE A 61 -2.14 -13.04 -8.19
C ILE A 61 -0.93 -12.10 -8.13
N PHE A 62 -0.08 -12.11 -9.15
CA PHE A 62 1.07 -11.21 -9.23
C PHE A 62 0.66 -9.72 -9.28
N PRO A 63 -0.22 -9.27 -10.21
CA PRO A 63 -0.69 -7.89 -10.19
C PRO A 63 -1.51 -7.54 -8.94
N MET A 64 -2.23 -8.48 -8.31
CA MET A 64 -2.91 -8.24 -7.03
C MET A 64 -1.89 -7.94 -5.91
N LEU A 65 -0.86 -8.77 -5.76
CA LEU A 65 0.21 -8.57 -4.77
C LEU A 65 1.02 -7.29 -5.03
N PHE A 66 1.32 -6.99 -6.29
CA PHE A 66 1.94 -5.71 -6.66
C PHE A 66 1.08 -4.53 -6.21
N SER A 67 -0.23 -4.57 -6.50
CA SER A 67 -1.15 -3.48 -6.17
C SER A 67 -1.24 -3.28 -4.66
N ILE A 68 -1.43 -4.35 -3.87
CA ILE A 68 -1.45 -4.24 -2.40
C ILE A 68 -0.16 -3.64 -1.85
N ASN A 69 1.00 -4.19 -2.25
CA ASN A 69 2.29 -3.70 -1.76
C ASN A 69 2.50 -2.23 -2.09
N HIS A 70 2.14 -1.82 -3.31
CA HIS A 70 2.29 -0.44 -3.70
C HIS A 70 1.26 0.49 -3.05
N GLY A 71 0.04 0.01 -2.80
CA GLY A 71 -0.97 0.71 -2.00
C GLY A 71 -0.49 0.97 -0.57
N ILE A 72 0.09 -0.05 0.09
CA ILE A 72 0.70 0.09 1.41
C ILE A 72 1.82 1.14 1.37
N GLU A 73 2.76 1.01 0.44
CA GLU A 73 3.89 1.93 0.27
C GLU A 73 3.43 3.39 0.13
N LEU A 74 2.39 3.65 -0.68
CA LEU A 74 1.86 5.00 -0.89
C LEU A 74 1.20 5.57 0.36
N TYR A 75 0.40 4.77 1.08
CA TYR A 75 -0.18 5.21 2.35
C TYR A 75 0.91 5.50 3.39
N GLU A 76 1.89 4.62 3.54
CA GLU A 76 2.98 4.81 4.51
C GLU A 76 3.79 6.08 4.21
N LYS A 77 4.10 6.33 2.93
CA LYS A 77 4.79 7.55 2.50
C LYS A 77 3.95 8.80 2.73
N SER A 78 2.65 8.73 2.46
CA SER A 78 1.70 9.82 2.72
C SER A 78 1.64 10.17 4.21
N ILE A 79 1.46 9.16 5.07
CA ILE A 79 1.44 9.33 6.53
C ILE A 79 2.77 9.92 7.02
N CYS A 80 3.90 9.40 6.52
CA CYS A 80 5.24 9.89 6.87
C CYS A 80 5.45 11.36 6.47
N TRP A 81 4.94 11.76 5.30
CA TRP A 81 5.01 13.14 4.84
C TRP A 81 4.17 14.06 5.74
N SER A 82 2.92 13.67 6.03
CA SER A 82 2.07 14.44 6.93
C SER A 82 2.73 14.64 8.29
N LEU A 83 3.26 13.56 8.88
CA LEU A 83 3.96 13.63 10.16
C LEU A 83 5.23 14.48 10.10
N ASN A 84 5.94 14.52 8.98
CA ASN A 84 7.09 15.40 8.85
C ASN A 84 6.69 16.88 8.90
N ILE A 85 5.61 17.26 8.23
CA ILE A 85 5.07 18.63 8.30
C ILE A 85 4.67 18.95 9.74
N LEU A 86 3.88 18.08 10.37
CA LEU A 86 3.37 18.26 11.73
C LEU A 86 4.49 18.33 12.80
N LEU A 87 5.61 17.66 12.57
CA LEU A 87 6.78 17.67 13.44
C LEU A 87 7.80 18.78 13.10
N GLY A 88 7.53 19.62 12.10
CA GLY A 88 8.43 20.70 11.67
C GLY A 88 9.71 20.20 10.96
N ASN A 89 9.66 19.02 10.34
CA ASN A 89 10.78 18.47 9.55
C ASN A 89 10.68 18.92 8.08
N ASN A 90 11.81 19.29 7.47
CA ASN A 90 11.86 19.80 6.08
C ASN A 90 11.90 18.70 5.00
N SER A 91 11.48 17.47 5.28
CA SER A 91 11.55 16.34 4.32
C SER A 91 10.19 15.69 4.10
N SER A 92 9.94 15.15 2.90
CA SER A 92 8.71 14.42 2.60
C SER A 92 8.75 12.99 3.15
N PHE A 93 9.34 12.06 2.42
CA PHE A 93 9.51 10.65 2.76
C PHE A 93 10.81 10.13 2.12
N LYS A 94 11.25 8.92 2.51
CA LYS A 94 12.44 8.30 1.90
C LYS A 94 12.14 7.89 0.45
N GLU A 95 13.02 8.28 -0.48
CA GLU A 95 12.95 7.91 -1.89
C GLU A 95 13.44 6.47 -2.14
N ASN A 96 12.83 5.49 -1.48
CA ASN A 96 13.06 4.07 -1.73
C ASN A 96 11.74 3.30 -1.71
N HIS A 97 11.80 2.00 -2.02
CA HIS A 97 10.66 1.09 -2.04
C HIS A 97 10.71 0.08 -0.87
N ASP A 98 11.44 0.41 0.20
CA ASP A 98 11.55 -0.43 1.39
C ASP A 98 10.31 -0.26 2.26
N ILE A 99 9.24 -0.99 1.96
CA ILE A 99 7.95 -0.87 2.65
C ILE A 99 8.14 -1.05 4.17
N ARG A 100 8.86 -2.09 4.61
CA ARG A 100 9.13 -2.30 6.04
C ARG A 100 9.90 -1.14 6.67
N GLY A 101 10.96 -0.67 6.02
CA GLY A 101 11.76 0.45 6.52
C GLY A 101 11.00 1.78 6.56
N ILE A 102 10.11 2.01 5.58
CA ILE A 102 9.21 3.16 5.55
C ILE A 102 8.24 3.04 6.74
N TRP A 103 7.55 1.91 6.90
CA TRP A 103 6.65 1.67 8.03
C TRP A 103 7.31 1.89 9.40
N LEU A 104 8.50 1.32 9.64
CA LEU A 104 9.22 1.50 10.89
C LEU A 104 9.52 2.99 11.17
N THR A 105 9.89 3.73 10.13
CA THR A 105 10.12 5.17 10.22
C THR A 105 8.81 5.91 10.53
N THR A 106 7.72 5.55 9.86
CA THR A 106 6.38 6.13 10.04
C THR A 106 5.87 5.88 11.46
N LYS A 107 5.93 4.64 11.95
CA LYS A 107 5.52 4.24 13.31
C LYS A 107 6.30 5.01 14.38
N GLN A 108 7.61 5.20 14.20
CA GLN A 108 8.41 6.03 15.12
C GLN A 108 7.95 7.49 15.13
N LYS A 109 7.58 8.05 13.97
CA LYS A 109 7.05 9.42 13.88
C LYS A 109 5.67 9.55 14.52
N ILE A 110 4.79 8.55 14.37
CA ILE A 110 3.50 8.48 15.06
C ILE A 110 3.72 8.56 16.58
N LYS A 111 4.61 7.71 17.12
CA LYS A 111 4.96 7.74 18.55
C LYS A 111 5.57 9.08 18.99
N LYS A 112 6.40 9.70 18.15
CA LYS A 112 7.02 11.00 18.43
C LYS A 112 6.00 12.14 18.44
N PHE A 113 5.03 12.11 17.52
CA PHE A 113 3.94 13.07 17.46
C PHE A 113 3.05 12.96 18.71
N GLY A 114 2.86 11.72 19.18
CA GLY A 114 2.18 11.43 20.44
C GLY A 114 0.75 10.94 20.23
N PHE A 115 0.18 10.44 21.31
CA PHE A 115 -1.16 9.87 21.38
C PHE A 115 -2.05 10.77 22.25
N GLY A 116 -3.28 11.02 21.79
CA GLY A 116 -4.27 11.85 22.48
C GLY A 116 -5.34 11.01 23.18
N ILE A 117 -6.21 11.68 23.94
CA ILE A 117 -7.42 11.05 24.50
C ILE A 117 -8.32 10.58 23.34
N GLY A 118 -8.71 9.30 23.34
CA GLY A 118 -9.46 8.67 22.24
C GLY A 118 -8.60 8.25 21.04
N HIS A 119 -7.28 8.33 21.17
CA HIS A 119 -6.28 7.88 20.20
C HIS A 119 -5.10 7.23 20.94
N GLU A 120 -5.38 6.42 21.96
CA GLU A 120 -4.37 5.84 22.84
C GLU A 120 -3.45 4.88 22.08
N GLU A 121 -2.20 4.74 22.58
CA GLU A 121 -1.21 3.85 21.95
C GLU A 121 -1.69 2.39 21.86
N SER A 122 -2.51 1.94 22.82
CA SER A 122 -3.11 0.60 22.79
C SER A 122 -4.07 0.40 21.62
N GLU A 123 -4.88 1.42 21.31
CA GLU A 123 -5.81 1.36 20.17
C GLU A 123 -5.04 1.37 18.85
N PHE A 124 -4.04 2.25 18.75
CA PHE A 124 -3.13 2.28 17.60
C PHE A 124 -2.46 0.91 17.38
N ASN A 125 -1.91 0.30 18.43
CA ASN A 125 -1.26 -1.02 18.32
C ASN A 125 -2.22 -2.11 17.87
N ASN A 126 -3.49 -2.08 18.29
CA ASN A 126 -4.51 -3.02 17.84
C ASN A 126 -4.85 -2.80 16.36
N MET A 127 -5.00 -1.55 15.93
CA MET A 127 -5.32 -1.21 14.54
C MET A 127 -4.26 -1.70 13.54
N ILE A 128 -2.98 -1.64 13.91
CA ILE A 128 -1.88 -1.96 12.98
C ILE A 128 -1.48 -3.45 12.99
N MET A 129 -2.15 -4.30 13.78
CA MET A 129 -1.70 -5.66 14.03
C MET A 129 -1.60 -6.50 12.74
N ASN A 130 -2.59 -6.42 11.86
CA ASN A 130 -2.56 -7.15 10.59
C ASN A 130 -1.54 -6.58 9.61
N LEU A 131 -1.34 -5.26 9.60
CA LEU A 131 -0.28 -4.63 8.80
C LEU A 131 1.10 -5.14 9.23
N GLU A 132 1.40 -5.12 10.52
CA GLU A 132 2.67 -5.62 11.07
C GLU A 132 2.87 -7.10 10.75
N SER A 133 1.84 -7.92 10.98
CA SER A 133 1.89 -9.36 10.68
C SER A 133 2.17 -9.61 9.19
N TYR A 134 1.51 -8.86 8.30
CA TYR A 134 1.73 -8.98 6.86
C TYR A 134 3.13 -8.54 6.46
N LEU A 135 3.62 -7.39 6.95
CA LEU A 135 4.97 -6.91 6.64
C LEU A 135 6.04 -7.86 7.16
N ASP A 136 5.83 -8.50 8.32
CA ASP A 136 6.68 -9.56 8.85
C ASP A 136 6.68 -10.80 7.96
N GLU A 137 5.51 -11.29 7.57
CA GLU A 137 5.35 -12.44 6.66
C GLU A 137 6.01 -12.18 5.31
N LEU A 138 5.69 -11.04 4.70
CA LEU A 138 6.23 -10.63 3.41
C LEU A 138 7.75 -10.59 3.47
N SER A 139 8.31 -9.91 4.47
CA SER A 139 9.75 -9.79 4.67
C SER A 139 10.41 -11.17 4.78
N LYS A 140 9.90 -12.04 5.67
CA LYS A 140 10.41 -13.42 5.82
C LYS A 140 10.38 -14.18 4.51
N THR A 141 9.30 -14.05 3.76
CA THR A 141 9.08 -14.74 2.49
C THR A 141 10.10 -14.32 1.42
N ILE A 142 10.40 -13.02 1.33
CA ILE A 142 11.29 -12.50 0.28
C ILE A 142 12.77 -12.42 0.69
N MET A 143 13.09 -12.49 1.98
CA MET A 143 14.47 -12.50 2.50
C MET A 143 15.14 -13.86 2.36
N GLY A 144 14.40 -14.95 2.54
CA GLY A 144 15.01 -16.26 2.78
C GLY A 144 15.94 -16.19 3.99
N ASP A 145 17.19 -16.67 3.84
CA ASP A 145 18.19 -16.72 4.92
C ASP A 145 19.00 -15.41 5.10
N ASP A 146 18.84 -14.41 4.23
CA ASP A 146 19.64 -13.17 4.26
C ASP A 146 18.77 -11.95 4.56
N ILE A 147 19.04 -11.33 5.71
CA ILE A 147 18.28 -10.20 6.23
C ILE A 147 18.32 -8.97 5.29
N ASN A 148 19.35 -8.85 4.47
CA ASN A 148 19.53 -7.71 3.57
C ASN A 148 18.85 -7.92 2.20
N LYS A 149 18.32 -9.12 1.92
CA LYS A 149 17.70 -9.43 0.61
C LYS A 149 16.27 -8.93 0.45
N ALA A 150 15.57 -8.58 1.52
CA ALA A 150 14.17 -8.12 1.44
C ALA A 150 14.03 -6.94 0.48
N TYR A 151 14.91 -5.96 0.64
CA TYR A 151 14.94 -4.75 -0.17
C TYR A 151 15.04 -5.04 -1.67
N TYR A 152 15.88 -6.00 -2.05
CA TYR A 152 16.12 -6.36 -3.45
C TYR A 152 15.03 -7.22 -4.06
N ASN A 153 14.18 -7.84 -3.24
CA ASN A 153 13.22 -8.84 -3.68
C ASN A 153 11.76 -8.38 -3.58
N ILE A 154 11.50 -7.12 -3.18
CA ILE A 154 10.14 -6.57 -3.08
C ILE A 154 9.43 -6.49 -4.44
N ASP A 155 10.19 -6.58 -5.53
CA ASP A 155 9.71 -6.59 -6.91
C ASP A 155 9.28 -7.98 -7.42
N PHE A 156 9.21 -8.99 -6.54
CA PHE A 156 8.84 -10.38 -6.89
C PHE A 156 7.51 -10.52 -7.62
N SER A 157 6.59 -9.59 -7.39
CA SER A 157 5.27 -9.54 -8.02
C SER A 157 5.29 -8.90 -9.42
N ARG A 158 6.41 -8.29 -9.80
CA ARG A 158 6.63 -7.63 -11.10
C ARG A 158 7.53 -8.43 -12.02
N TYR A 159 8.57 -9.04 -11.46
CA TYR A 159 9.59 -9.75 -12.22
C TYR A 159 9.80 -11.17 -11.65
N PRO A 160 10.19 -12.14 -12.50
CA PRO A 160 10.54 -13.48 -12.03
C PRO A 160 11.93 -13.55 -11.39
N MET A 161 12.76 -12.52 -11.57
CA MET A 161 14.09 -12.41 -10.99
C MET A 161 14.32 -11.00 -10.46
N ASN A 162 15.14 -10.89 -9.42
CA ASN A 162 15.57 -9.62 -8.86
C ASN A 162 16.63 -8.91 -9.74
N ASN A 163 17.06 -7.73 -9.30
CA ASN A 163 18.13 -6.95 -9.94
C ASN A 163 19.50 -7.68 -10.05
N HIS A 164 19.71 -8.74 -9.28
CA HIS A 164 20.89 -9.61 -9.33
C HIS A 164 20.70 -10.84 -10.25
N LYS A 165 19.58 -10.93 -10.97
CA LYS A 165 19.19 -12.08 -11.81
C LYS A 165 19.01 -13.38 -11.02
N GLU A 166 18.75 -13.28 -9.71
CA GLU A 166 18.34 -14.43 -8.91
C GLU A 166 16.82 -14.57 -8.99
N TYR A 167 16.32 -15.79 -9.20
CA TYR A 167 14.89 -16.07 -9.14
C TYR A 167 14.27 -15.68 -7.80
N HIS A 168 12.98 -15.36 -7.75
CA HIS A 168 12.25 -15.18 -6.49
C HIS A 168 11.82 -16.50 -5.87
N PHE A 169 11.40 -16.45 -4.59
CA PHE A 169 11.09 -17.61 -3.75
C PHE A 169 10.15 -18.64 -4.41
N TYR A 170 9.12 -18.19 -5.12
CA TYR A 170 8.14 -19.04 -5.79
C TYR A 170 8.70 -19.84 -6.99
N LEU A 171 9.90 -19.51 -7.47
CA LEU A 171 10.62 -20.26 -8.51
C LEU A 171 11.83 -21.05 -7.96
N LYS A 172 12.09 -20.98 -6.64
CA LYS A 172 13.19 -21.71 -5.98
C LYS A 172 12.75 -23.03 -5.35
N THR A 173 11.47 -23.37 -5.42
CA THR A 173 10.89 -24.58 -4.82
C THR A 173 10.19 -25.43 -5.88
N TYR A 174 10.12 -26.74 -5.64
CA TYR A 174 9.30 -27.66 -6.43
C TYR A 174 7.85 -27.73 -5.95
N GLU A 175 7.59 -27.27 -4.72
CA GLU A 175 6.24 -27.23 -4.14
C GLU A 175 5.48 -25.99 -4.58
N ASN A 176 4.16 -26.09 -4.64
CA ASN A 176 3.33 -24.94 -4.96
C ASN A 176 3.36 -23.93 -3.82
N VAL A 177 3.76 -22.70 -4.14
CA VAL A 177 3.53 -21.53 -3.29
C VAL A 177 2.12 -21.01 -3.58
N VAL A 178 1.28 -20.96 -2.56
CA VAL A 178 -0.14 -20.60 -2.70
C VAL A 178 -0.46 -19.34 -1.92
N VAL A 179 -1.48 -18.60 -2.39
CA VAL A 179 -2.09 -17.49 -1.64
C VAL A 179 -3.55 -17.84 -1.39
N ASP A 180 -3.96 -17.82 -0.13
CA ASP A 180 -5.36 -17.97 0.27
C ASP A 180 -6.13 -16.69 -0.07
N LEU A 181 -6.99 -16.77 -1.09
CA LEU A 181 -7.76 -15.61 -1.56
C LEU A 181 -8.85 -15.15 -0.59
N GLU A 182 -9.41 -16.04 0.23
CA GLU A 182 -10.40 -15.64 1.24
C GLU A 182 -9.71 -14.84 2.34
N ASN A 183 -8.59 -15.35 2.84
CA ASN A 183 -7.79 -14.65 3.84
C ASN A 183 -7.17 -13.37 3.26
N PHE A 184 -6.74 -13.37 2.00
CA PHE A 184 -6.27 -12.17 1.28
C PHE A 184 -7.29 -11.04 1.37
N VAL A 185 -8.56 -11.31 1.04
CA VAL A 185 -9.61 -10.28 1.07
C VAL A 185 -9.83 -9.76 2.50
N LEU A 186 -9.86 -10.64 3.50
CA LEU A 186 -10.07 -10.25 4.90
C LEU A 186 -8.93 -9.36 5.41
N VAL A 187 -7.68 -9.82 5.24
CA VAL A 187 -6.49 -9.11 5.71
C VAL A 187 -6.34 -7.76 5.01
N PHE A 188 -6.51 -7.70 3.69
CA PHE A 188 -6.27 -6.45 2.97
C PHE A 188 -7.41 -5.44 3.03
N LYS A 189 -8.64 -5.86 3.38
CA LYS A 189 -9.69 -4.91 3.80
C LYS A 189 -9.32 -4.23 5.11
N ASP A 190 -8.90 -5.01 6.11
CA ASP A 190 -8.49 -4.46 7.42
C ASP A 190 -7.27 -3.54 7.30
N ILE A 191 -6.23 -3.96 6.57
CA ILE A 191 -5.04 -3.12 6.33
C ILE A 191 -5.41 -1.84 5.57
N LYS A 192 -6.27 -1.92 4.54
CA LYS A 192 -6.77 -0.76 3.80
C LYS A 192 -7.45 0.23 4.76
N ASP A 193 -8.40 -0.25 5.56
CA ASP A 193 -9.19 0.59 6.46
C ASP A 193 -8.30 1.25 7.51
N CYS A 194 -7.33 0.51 8.06
CA CYS A 194 -6.34 1.03 9.00
C CYS A 194 -5.48 2.16 8.38
N LEU A 195 -4.85 1.90 7.23
CA LEU A 195 -3.98 2.87 6.56
C LEU A 195 -4.74 4.10 6.04
N SER A 196 -5.95 3.89 5.52
CA SER A 196 -6.84 4.97 5.08
C SER A 196 -7.24 5.87 6.27
N CYS A 197 -7.59 5.27 7.42
CA CYS A 197 -7.89 6.00 8.65
C CYS A 197 -6.69 6.85 9.12
N LEU A 198 -5.50 6.24 9.24
CA LEU A 198 -4.28 6.95 9.66
C LEU A 198 -3.91 8.07 8.68
N SER A 199 -3.93 7.80 7.38
CA SER A 199 -3.58 8.79 6.36
C SER A 199 -4.55 9.95 6.30
N GLY A 200 -5.86 9.68 6.44
CA GLY A 200 -6.91 10.69 6.53
C GLY A 200 -6.75 11.58 7.76
N TYR A 201 -6.50 10.97 8.93
CA TYR A 201 -6.29 11.70 10.18
C TYR A 201 -5.11 12.68 10.10
N TYR A 202 -3.92 12.19 9.75
CA TYR A 202 -2.73 13.05 9.71
C TYR A 202 -2.78 14.06 8.57
N TYR A 203 -3.39 13.73 7.43
CA TYR A 203 -3.62 14.72 6.37
C TYR A 203 -4.58 15.82 6.82
N GLY A 204 -5.65 15.47 7.55
CA GLY A 204 -6.58 16.44 8.12
C GLY A 204 -5.89 17.45 9.02
N LEU A 205 -5.02 17.00 9.91
CA LEU A 205 -4.23 17.88 10.78
C LEU A 205 -3.28 18.80 9.98
N VAL A 206 -2.66 18.29 8.91
CA VAL A 206 -1.84 19.13 8.02
C VAL A 206 -2.68 20.21 7.35
N PHE A 207 -3.83 19.83 6.81
CA PHE A 207 -4.74 20.74 6.14
C PHE A 207 -5.22 21.85 7.08
N GLU A 208 -5.58 21.53 8.32
CA GLU A 208 -5.93 22.51 9.36
C GLU A 208 -4.76 23.46 9.67
N SER A 209 -3.53 22.92 9.78
CA SER A 209 -2.34 23.73 10.04
C SER A 209 -2.05 24.75 8.94
N TRP A 210 -2.43 24.45 7.69
CA TRP A 210 -2.31 25.38 6.57
C TRP A 210 -3.36 26.50 6.64
N GLN A 211 -4.57 26.20 7.09
CA GLN A 211 -5.63 27.21 7.22
C GLN A 211 -5.39 28.21 8.36
N THR A 212 -4.70 27.80 9.43
CA THR A 212 -4.43 28.68 10.58
C THR A 212 -3.30 29.70 10.35
N ASN A 213 -2.57 29.58 9.23
CA ASN A 213 -1.45 30.45 8.88
C ASN A 213 -1.80 31.51 7.81
N ASP A 214 -3.07 31.59 7.39
CA ASP A 214 -3.66 32.64 6.53
C ASP A 214 -4.50 33.63 7.36
#